data_AF-A0A7X6NLE2-F1
#
_entry.id   AF-A0A7X6NLE2-F1
#
_cell.length_a   1.000
_cell.length_b   1.000
_cell.length_c   1.000
_cell.angle_alpha   90.00
_cell.angle_beta   90.00
_cell.angle_gamma   90.00
#
_symmetry.space_group_name_H-M   'P 1'
#
loop_
_entity.id
_entity.type
_entity.pdbx_description
1 polymer ?
#
loop_
_entity_poly.entity_id
_entity_poly.type
_entity_poly.pdbx_seq_one_letter_code
_entity_poly.pdbx_strand_id
1 'polypeptide(L)' 'MLSDLLLLLGIEIFLSPFILYWFIHGDYERYIWIINGPFPFNCFGGGPFQMLMYVSLFIIGAILIIVSLIIRRKHYGGV' A
#
# COMPACT_ATOMS: atom_id res chain seq x y z
N MET A 1 8.47 -12.96 -15.92
CA MET A 1 9.40 -12.19 -15.05
C MET A 1 8.86 -10.80 -14.72
N LEU A 2 8.73 -9.87 -15.67
CA LEU A 2 8.24 -8.51 -15.37
C LEU A 2 6.81 -8.49 -14.81
N SER A 3 5.87 -9.21 -15.44
CA SER A 3 4.49 -9.22 -14.97
C SER A 3 4.31 -9.93 -13.63
N ASP A 4 5.16 -10.90 -13.31
CA ASP A 4 5.16 -11.58 -12.01
C ASP A 4 5.66 -10.63 -10.91
N LEU A 5 6.71 -9.85 -11.19
CA LEU A 5 7.22 -8.81 -10.31
C LEU A 5 6.17 -7.72 -10.07
N LEU A 6 5.50 -7.24 -11.13
CA LEU A 6 4.43 -6.24 -11.00
C LEU A 6 3.25 -6.76 -10.18
N LEU A 7 2.90 -8.04 -10.33
CA LEU A 7 1.83 -8.65 -9.54
C LEU A 7 2.21 -8.73 -8.06
N LEU A 8 3.43 -9.19 -7.75
CA LEU A 8 3.92 -9.27 -6.38
C LEU A 8 3.94 -7.90 -5.70
N LEU A 9 4.59 -6.91 -6.34
CA LEU A 9 4.65 -5.54 -5.84
C LEU A 9 3.25 -4.93 -5.71
N GLY A 10 2.37 -5.19 -6.68
CA GLY A 10 1.00 -4.72 -6.66
C GLY A 10 0.23 -5.25 -5.45
N ILE A 11 0.36 -6.55 -5.13
CA ILE A 11 -0.28 -7.17 -3.96
C ILE A 11 0.30 -6.61 -2.66
N GLU A 12 1.63 -6.49 -2.54
CA GLU A 12 2.28 -5.92 -1.35
C GLU A 12 1.82 -4.48 -1.10
N ILE A 13 1.83 -3.62 -2.13
CA ILE A 13 1.40 -2.23 -2.03
C ILE A 13 -0.10 -2.15 -1.73
N PHE A 14 -0.93 -2.97 -2.37
CA PHE A 14 -2.38 -3.01 -2.16
C PHE A 14 -2.77 -3.40 -0.72
N LEU A 15 -2.03 -4.34 -0.12
CA LEU A 15 -2.26 -4.78 1.26
C LEU A 15 -1.58 -3.89 2.31
N SER A 16 -0.61 -3.07 1.91
CA SER A 16 0.15 -2.21 2.82
C SER A 16 -0.71 -1.27 3.69
N PRO A 17 -1.85 -0.70 3.25
CA PRO A 17 -2.69 0.14 4.12
C PRO A 17 -3.21 -0.62 5.35
N PHE A 18 -3.55 -1.90 5.19
CA PHE A 18 -4.05 -2.74 6.29
C PHE A 18 -2.93 -3.05 7.29
N ILE A 19 -1.74 -3.36 6.78
CA ILE A 19 -0.55 -3.62 7.58
C ILE A 19 -0.14 -2.34 8.32
N LEU A 20 -0.15 -1.19 7.65
CA LEU A 20 0.15 0.11 8.24
C LEU A 20 -0.88 0.51 9.29
N TYR A 21 -2.18 0.27 9.04
CA TYR A 21 -3.22 0.53 10.03
C TYR A 21 -3.01 -0.31 11.28
N TRP A 22 -2.78 -1.61 11.10
CA TRP A 22 -2.50 -2.50 12.23
C TRP A 22 -1.22 -2.09 12.98
N PHE A 23 -0.17 -1.70 12.27
CA PHE A 23 1.05 -1.19 12.89
C PHE A 23 0.77 0.10 13.66
N ILE A 24 0.13 1.10 13.07
CA ILE A 24 -0.08 2.40 13.73
C ILE A 24 -1.00 2.27 14.95
N HIS A 25 -2.07 1.47 14.86
CA HIS A 25 -3.13 1.41 15.89
C HIS A 25 -3.07 0.19 16.81
N GLY A 26 -2.23 -0.80 16.51
CA GLY A 26 -2.15 -2.06 17.26
C GLY A 26 -1.43 -1.96 18.60
N ASP A 27 -0.83 -0.82 18.92
CA ASP A 27 -0.17 -0.57 20.20
C ASP A 27 -0.35 0.91 20.59
N TYR A 28 -0.84 1.14 21.82
CA TYR A 28 -1.19 2.48 22.29
C TYR A 28 0.04 3.38 22.43
N GLU A 29 1.11 2.88 23.06
CA GLU A 29 2.33 3.67 23.28
C GLU A 29 2.99 4.02 21.95
N ARG A 30 3.01 3.09 21.00
CA ARG A 30 3.46 3.33 19.64
C ARG A 30 2.60 4.37 18.93
N TYR A 31 1.28 4.30 19.06
CA TYR A 31 0.38 5.31 18.48
C TYR A 31 0.69 6.71 19.04
N ILE A 32 0.81 6.84 20.37
CA ILE A 32 1.16 8.10 21.05
C ILE A 32 2.53 8.61 20.61
N TRP A 33 3.53 7.74 20.47
CA TRP A 33 4.84 8.11 19.95
C TRP A 33 4.78 8.58 18.51
N ILE A 34 3.99 7.93 17.65
CA ILE A 34 3.83 8.31 16.24
C ILE A 34 3.25 9.73 16.16
N ILE A 35 2.12 10.01 16.82
CA ILE A 35 1.43 11.30 16.71
C ILE A 35 2.20 12.47 17.34
N ASN A 36 3.04 12.20 18.35
CA ASN A 36 3.90 13.20 18.99
C ASN A 36 5.35 13.20 18.44
N GLY A 37 5.64 12.34 17.46
CA GLY A 37 6.98 12.13 16.91
C GLY A 37 7.45 13.27 16.01
N PRO A 38 8.71 13.23 15.54
CA PRO A 38 9.21 14.19 14.58
C PRO A 38 8.50 14.01 13.22
N PHE A 39 8.46 15.09 12.44
CA PHE A 39 8.04 15.00 11.04
C PHE A 39 8.90 13.98 10.27
N PRO A 40 8.32 13.11 9.43
CA PRO A 40 6.92 13.06 9.00
C PRO A 40 6.02 12.10 9.81
N PHE A 41 6.54 11.46 10.87
CA PHE A 41 5.80 10.42 11.60
C PHE A 41 4.55 10.95 12.30
N ASN A 42 4.58 12.18 12.83
CA ASN A 42 3.40 12.82 13.39
C ASN A 42 2.23 12.97 12.41
N CYS A 43 2.49 12.99 11.10
CA CYS A 43 1.43 13.02 10.09
C CYS A 43 0.73 11.66 9.91
N PHE A 44 1.35 10.55 10.31
CA PHE A 44 0.83 9.20 10.04
C PHE A 44 -0.42 8.84 10.85
N GLY A 45 -0.62 9.47 12.02
CA GLY A 45 -1.88 9.40 12.77
C GLY A 45 -2.84 10.57 12.48
N GLY A 46 -2.47 11.48 11.58
CA GLY A 46 -3.32 12.59 11.18
C GLY A 46 -4.35 12.14 10.16
N GLY A 47 -5.65 12.25 10.49
CA GLY A 47 -6.76 11.73 9.66
C GLY A 47 -6.65 12.03 8.16
N PRO A 48 -6.47 13.30 7.73
CA PRO A 48 -6.39 13.63 6.31
C PRO A 48 -5.17 13.03 5.59
N PHE A 49 -3.97 13.12 6.19
CA PHE A 49 -2.75 12.58 5.59
C PHE A 49 -2.79 11.05 5.55
N GLN A 50 -3.21 10.42 6.64
CA GLN A 50 -3.36 8.97 6.74
C GLN A 50 -4.34 8.42 5.70
N MET A 51 -5.49 9.09 5.51
CA MET A 51 -6.47 8.72 4.49
C MET A 51 -5.89 8.85 3.08
N LEU A 52 -5.23 9.96 2.75
CA LEU A 52 -4.61 10.16 1.44
C LEU A 52 -3.56 9.08 1.17
N MET A 53 -2.66 8.84 2.12
CA MET A 53 -1.64 7.78 2.01
C MET A 53 -2.27 6.41 1.76
N TYR A 54 -3.27 6.00 2.54
CA TYR A 54 -3.91 4.70 2.40
C TYR A 54 -4.63 4.53 1.07
N VAL A 55 -5.40 5.54 0.65
CA VAL A 55 -6.12 5.52 -0.62
C VAL A 55 -5.14 5.49 -1.79
N SER A 56 -4.07 6.29 -1.75
CA SER A 56 -3.03 6.28 -2.79
C SER A 56 -2.33 4.92 -2.90
N LEU A 57 -1.93 4.32 -1.77
CA LEU A 57 -1.32 2.98 -1.77
C LEU A 57 -2.27 1.93 -2.33
N PHE A 58 -3.53 1.92 -1.89
CA PHE A 58 -4.55 1.01 -2.38
C PHE A 58 -4.76 1.14 -3.90
N ILE A 59 -4.90 2.36 -4.41
CA ILE A 59 -5.11 2.63 -5.85
C ILE A 59 -3.88 2.23 -6.66
N ILE A 60 -2.66 2.61 -6.23
CA ILE A 60 -1.41 2.26 -6.93
C ILE A 60 -1.24 0.75 -6.99
N GLY A 61 -1.46 0.05 -5.87
CA GLY A 61 -1.41 -1.41 -5.81
C GLY A 61 -2.42 -2.06 -6.75
N ALA A 62 -3.67 -1.59 -6.76
CA ALA A 62 -4.71 -2.08 -7.66
C ALA A 62 -4.34 -1.88 -9.15
N ILE A 63 -3.81 -0.72 -9.50
CA ILE A 63 -3.35 -0.43 -10.87
C ILE A 63 -2.22 -1.39 -11.27
N LEU A 64 -1.23 -1.61 -10.41
CA LEU A 64 -0.13 -2.54 -10.67
C LEU A 64 -0.64 -3.97 -10.88
N ILE A 65 -1.58 -4.43 -10.05
CA ILE A 65 -2.22 -5.75 -10.20
C ILE A 65 -2.92 -5.82 -11.57
N ILE A 66 -3.76 -4.84 -11.90
CA ILE A 66 -4.51 -4.83 -13.18
C ILE A 66 -3.55 -4.85 -14.37
N VAL A 67 -2.52 -3.99 -14.38
CA VAL A 67 -1.51 -3.94 -15.45
C VAL A 67 -0.76 -5.27 -15.55
N SER A 68 -0.39 -5.88 -14.43
CA SER A 68 0.30 -7.18 -14.41
C SER A 68 -0.54 -8.28 -15.05
N LEU A 69 -1.85 -8.31 -14.78
CA LEU A 69 -2.80 -9.27 -15.34
C LEU A 69 -2.99 -9.05 -16.85
N ILE A 70 -3.07 -7.80 -17.31
CA ILE A 70 -3.16 -7.47 -18.73
C ILE A 70 -1.90 -7.96 -19.48
N ILE A 71 -0.71 -7.70 -18.94
CA ILE A 71 0.55 -8.15 -19.53
C ILE A 71 0.64 -9.67 -19.56
N ARG A 72 0.29 -10.35 -18.44
CA ARG A 72 0.24 -11.81 -18.39
C ARG A 72 -0.70 -12.38 -19.44
N ARG A 73 -1.92 -11.84 -19.55
CA ARG A 73 -2.91 -12.28 -20.54
C ARG A 73 -2.37 -12.14 -21.96
N LYS A 74 -1.70 -11.02 -22.29
CA LYS A 74 -1.11 -10.83 -23.62
C LYS A 74 0.03 -11.82 -23.92
N HIS A 75 0.82 -12.18 -22.91
CA HIS A 75 1.96 -13.08 -23.06
C HIS A 75 1.55 -14.56 -23.11
N TYR A 76 0.55 -14.98 -22.32
CA TYR A 76 0.12 -16.39 -22.22
C TYR A 76 -1.13 -16.72 -23.05
N GLY A 77 -1.91 -15.72 -23.46
CA GLY A 77 -3.12 -15.86 -24.28
C GLY A 77 -2.91 -15.54 -25.75
N GLY A 78 -1.67 -15.41 -26.21
CA GLY A 78 -1.33 -15.28 -27.62
C GLY A 78 -1.43 -16.64 -28.32
N VAL A 79 -2.65 -17.02 -28.71
CA VAL A 79 -2.93 -17.87 -29.88
C VAL A 79 -3.30 -16.93 -31.02
#